data_AF-W9Z306-F1
#
_entry.id   AF-W9Z306-F1
#
_cell.length_a   1.000
_cell.length_b   1.000
_cell.length_c   1.000
_cell.angle_alpha   90.00
_cell.angle_beta   90.00
_cell.angle_gamma   90.00
#
_symmetry.space_group_name_H-M   'P 1'
#
loop_
_entity.id
_entity.type
_entity.pdbx_description
1 polymer ?
#
loop_
_entity_poly.entity_id
_entity_poly.type
_entity_poly.pdbx_seq_one_letter_code
_entity_poly.pdbx_strand_id
1 'polypeptide(L)'
;MALNGLSGAWSPSSWRNKPIVQSVTYNDAGSFKQATSKLNTLPPLVTPREIVKLKNELREVALGNAFLLQGGDCAELFDYCNQDMIEAKVKLLLQMSLVLVYGAKKKVVRVARMAGQYAKPRSSPMETIDGVTMPSFRGDILNSYEPDPAAREPDPKRLVDAYFHSAATQNYLRAALSSGLADLHAPLDWSLGHVRDPSVRDQYQVMVERITDTLEMMRTIGLDTGGGLETVDLFTSHEGLLLDYEQSLTRLFKHPSNTPAPTLPSTSATANAQAKARKTSLPTQLPPPLPPTQGYYDTSAHFIWIGDRTRQLTHSHVEFFRGIENPIGVKVGPSMPPSDLVPLLNILNPGYEIGKIVLITRYGHDKIGTHLPAHIRAVQASPHRDTVVWQCDPMHGNGRNATVTLPSAKSDSDGTAKPETTTIKTRRFSDILSELRQALQIHRSMHSYLGGVHLELTGEAVTECVGGAEGLTEEDLSLNYTTFCDPRLNEKQALELAFLVAGFYREGGDNKRGV
;
A
#
# COMPACT_ATOMS: atom_id res chain seq x y z
N MET A 1 -2.81 -29.33 -11.23
CA MET A 1 -1.71 -29.91 -10.42
C MET A 1 -2.02 -29.66 -8.95
N ALA A 2 -1.97 -30.70 -8.14
CA ALA A 2 -2.68 -30.81 -6.86
C ALA A 2 -2.14 -29.91 -5.74
N LEU A 3 -3.07 -29.37 -4.93
CA LEU A 3 -2.88 -28.66 -3.65
C LEU A 3 -2.24 -29.52 -2.53
N ASN A 4 -1.60 -30.64 -2.87
CA ASN A 4 -1.11 -31.65 -1.92
C ASN A 4 0.17 -31.25 -1.13
N GLY A 5 0.62 -30.00 -1.22
CA GLY A 5 1.86 -29.50 -0.56
C GLY A 5 1.65 -28.58 0.65
N LEU A 6 0.40 -28.36 1.08
CA LEU A 6 0.05 -27.43 2.18
C LEU A 6 -0.34 -28.14 3.49
N SER A 7 -0.04 -29.44 3.63
CA SER A 7 -0.43 -30.27 4.77
C SER A 7 0.41 -30.09 6.05
N GLY A 8 1.23 -29.04 6.12
CA GLY A 8 2.06 -28.73 7.29
C GLY A 8 1.40 -27.71 8.21
N ALA A 9 1.47 -27.93 9.53
CA ALA A 9 1.08 -26.92 10.52
C ALA A 9 1.88 -25.63 10.27
N TRP A 10 1.18 -24.51 10.17
CA TRP A 10 1.82 -23.21 9.96
C TRP A 10 2.52 -22.75 11.23
N SER A 11 3.67 -22.11 11.07
CA SER A 11 4.34 -21.33 12.10
C SER A 11 5.00 -20.11 11.43
N PRO A 12 5.39 -19.06 12.20
CA PRO A 12 6.12 -17.94 11.64
C PRO A 12 7.41 -18.32 10.90
N SER A 13 7.98 -19.50 11.14
CA SER A 13 9.20 -20.01 10.47
C SER A 13 8.96 -21.03 9.36
N SER A 14 7.70 -21.43 9.11
CA SER A 14 7.33 -22.43 8.10
C SER A 14 7.80 -22.07 6.68
N TRP A 15 7.90 -20.77 6.38
CA TRP A 15 8.39 -20.25 5.10
C TRP A 15 9.82 -20.68 4.76
N ARG A 16 10.65 -21.01 5.75
CA ARG A 16 12.05 -21.45 5.56
C ARG A 16 12.15 -22.80 4.86
N ASN A 17 11.07 -23.58 4.88
CA ASN A 17 10.99 -24.88 4.20
C ASN A 17 10.49 -24.74 2.75
N LYS A 18 10.31 -23.51 2.25
CA LYS A 18 9.85 -23.23 0.89
C LYS A 18 10.97 -22.53 0.11
N PRO A 19 10.96 -22.62 -1.23
CA PRO A 19 11.88 -21.84 -2.06
C PRO A 19 11.63 -20.34 -1.85
N ILE A 20 12.71 -19.56 -1.79
CA ILE A 20 12.66 -18.10 -1.62
C ILE A 20 13.31 -17.41 -2.83
N VAL A 21 12.70 -16.30 -3.23
CA VAL A 21 13.25 -15.37 -4.23
C VAL A 21 13.52 -14.03 -3.54
N GLN A 22 14.42 -13.22 -4.11
CA GLN A 22 14.89 -11.98 -3.48
C GLN A 22 15.52 -12.22 -2.08
N SER A 23 16.15 -13.39 -1.86
CA SER A 23 16.85 -13.68 -0.61
C SER A 23 18.03 -12.73 -0.40
N VAL A 24 18.48 -12.64 0.85
CA VAL A 24 19.66 -11.86 1.24
C VAL A 24 20.68 -12.82 1.84
N THR A 25 21.93 -12.66 1.42
CA THR A 25 23.06 -13.37 2.02
C THR A 25 23.81 -12.37 2.89
N TYR A 26 23.89 -12.66 4.18
CA TYR A 26 24.69 -11.89 5.13
C TYR A 26 26.01 -12.60 5.39
N ASN A 27 27.13 -11.92 5.17
CA ASN A 27 28.46 -12.49 5.39
C ASN A 27 28.75 -12.74 6.88
N ASP A 28 28.24 -11.88 7.77
CA ASP A 28 28.35 -12.04 9.22
C ASP A 28 27.10 -12.69 9.83
N ALA A 29 27.10 -14.04 9.86
CA ALA A 29 26.04 -14.83 10.47
C ALA A 29 25.88 -14.57 11.98
N GLY A 30 26.96 -14.17 12.67
CA GLY A 30 26.95 -13.86 14.09
C GLY A 30 26.14 -12.60 14.38
N SER A 31 26.46 -11.51 13.68
CA SER A 31 25.71 -10.25 13.75
C SER A 31 24.26 -10.42 13.31
N PHE A 32 23.99 -11.23 12.27
CA PHE A 32 22.62 -11.53 11.84
C PHE A 32 21.80 -12.23 12.92
N LYS A 33 22.38 -13.23 13.62
CA LYS A 33 21.72 -13.88 14.75
C LYS A 33 21.48 -12.91 15.91
N GLN A 34 22.42 -11.99 16.18
CA GLN A 34 22.24 -10.97 17.21
C GLN A 34 21.10 -10.00 16.86
N ALA A 35 21.05 -9.52 15.62
CA ALA A 35 20.01 -8.61 15.13
C ALA A 35 18.61 -9.23 15.21
N THR A 36 18.44 -10.45 14.68
CA THR A 36 17.15 -11.17 14.73
C THR A 36 16.73 -11.51 16.16
N SER A 37 17.68 -11.91 17.02
CA SER A 37 17.41 -12.12 18.45
C SER A 37 16.93 -10.83 19.13
N LYS A 38 17.56 -9.68 18.82
CA LYS A 38 17.16 -8.38 19.34
C LYS A 38 15.73 -8.03 18.90
N LEU A 39 15.42 -8.14 17.61
CA LEU A 39 14.08 -7.87 17.05
C LEU A 39 12.99 -8.72 17.71
N ASN A 40 13.25 -9.99 18.02
CA ASN A 40 12.29 -10.86 18.70
C ASN A 40 11.90 -10.36 20.10
N THR A 41 12.76 -9.57 20.75
CA THR A 41 12.52 -9.03 22.10
C THR A 41 11.92 -7.63 22.10
N LEU A 42 11.98 -6.93 20.97
CA LEU A 42 11.50 -5.56 20.86
C LEU A 42 9.96 -5.50 20.82
N PRO A 43 9.36 -4.41 21.32
CA PRO A 43 7.90 -4.22 21.30
C PRO A 43 7.31 -4.29 19.89
N PRO A 44 6.04 -4.72 19.74
CA PRO A 44 5.25 -4.53 18.53
C PRO A 44 5.20 -3.06 18.08
N LEU A 45 5.26 -2.78 16.77
CA LEU A 45 5.05 -1.42 16.24
C LEU A 45 3.55 -1.07 16.16
N VAL A 46 2.70 -2.08 16.01
CA VAL A 46 1.24 -1.95 15.95
C VAL A 46 0.56 -3.03 16.79
N THR A 47 -0.69 -2.79 17.19
CA THR A 47 -1.46 -3.74 17.99
C THR A 47 -2.46 -4.55 17.16
N PRO A 48 -2.82 -5.78 17.60
CA PRO A 48 -3.88 -6.57 16.97
C PRO A 48 -5.22 -5.83 16.85
N ARG A 49 -5.54 -4.93 17.79
CA ARG A 49 -6.78 -4.14 17.76
C ARG A 49 -6.80 -3.19 16.58
N GLU A 50 -5.68 -2.56 16.27
CA GLU A 50 -5.55 -1.64 15.14
C GLU A 50 -5.54 -2.39 13.81
N ILE A 51 -4.89 -3.55 13.76
CA ILE A 51 -4.93 -4.45 12.60
C ILE A 51 -6.36 -4.89 12.29
N VAL A 52 -7.12 -5.32 13.30
CA VAL A 52 -8.54 -5.70 13.14
C VAL A 52 -9.39 -4.49 12.77
N LYS A 53 -9.10 -3.31 13.31
CA LYS A 53 -9.75 -2.06 12.90
C LYS A 53 -9.56 -1.81 11.41
N LEU A 54 -8.32 -1.85 10.90
CA LEU A 54 -8.05 -1.70 9.48
C LEU A 54 -8.73 -2.77 8.63
N LYS A 55 -8.74 -4.03 9.06
CA LYS A 55 -9.42 -5.12 8.35
C LYS A 55 -10.93 -4.84 8.21
N ASN A 56 -11.56 -4.29 9.25
CA ASN A 56 -12.96 -3.85 9.18
C ASN A 56 -13.17 -2.64 8.27
N GLU A 57 -12.24 -1.68 8.24
CA GLU A 57 -12.27 -0.57 7.28
C GLU A 57 -12.15 -1.08 5.84
N LEU A 58 -11.26 -2.05 5.58
CA LEU A 58 -11.11 -2.69 4.27
C LEU A 58 -12.30 -3.55 3.89
N ARG A 59 -13.05 -4.09 4.86
CA ARG A 59 -14.36 -4.71 4.61
C ARG A 59 -15.33 -3.69 4.01
N GLU A 60 -15.41 -2.49 4.57
CA GLU A 60 -16.26 -1.43 4.01
C GLU A 60 -15.81 -1.01 2.62
N VAL A 61 -14.50 -1.00 2.36
CA VAL A 61 -13.97 -0.82 1.00
C VAL A 61 -14.44 -1.94 0.09
N ALA A 62 -14.30 -3.22 0.51
CA ALA A 62 -14.68 -4.42 -0.24
C ALA A 62 -16.20 -4.47 -0.57
N LEU A 63 -17.02 -3.85 0.27
CA LEU A 63 -18.47 -3.70 0.07
C LEU A 63 -18.84 -2.44 -0.75
N GLY A 64 -17.87 -1.61 -1.12
CA GLY A 64 -18.07 -0.39 -1.90
C GLY A 64 -18.53 0.82 -1.10
N ASN A 65 -18.53 0.76 0.23
CA ASN A 65 -18.95 1.84 1.14
C ASN A 65 -17.82 2.85 1.44
N ALA A 66 -16.57 2.44 1.22
CA ALA A 66 -15.39 3.28 1.43
C ALA A 66 -14.44 3.21 0.21
N PHE A 67 -13.43 4.08 0.21
CA PHE A 67 -12.37 4.10 -0.78
C PHE A 67 -11.00 4.05 -0.09
N LEU A 68 -10.11 3.19 -0.56
CA LEU A 68 -8.76 3.03 -0.01
C LEU A 68 -7.78 3.99 -0.71
N LEU A 69 -7.18 4.90 0.05
CA LEU A 69 -6.04 5.70 -0.37
C LEU A 69 -4.78 5.13 0.30
N GLN A 70 -3.93 4.50 -0.50
CA GLN A 70 -2.61 4.07 -0.05
C GLN A 70 -1.52 4.87 -0.76
N GLY A 71 -0.57 5.45 -0.03
CA GLY A 71 0.49 6.25 -0.65
C GLY A 71 1.66 6.57 0.27
N GLY A 72 2.78 6.96 -0.32
CA GLY A 72 4.00 7.35 0.38
C GLY A 72 5.24 7.04 -0.47
N ASP A 73 6.40 6.92 0.17
CA ASP A 73 7.66 6.70 -0.54
C ASP A 73 7.70 5.35 -1.27
N CYS A 74 8.51 5.28 -2.32
CA CYS A 74 8.85 4.02 -2.97
C CYS A 74 9.65 3.08 -2.02
N ALA A 75 10.30 3.63 -1.00
CA ALA A 75 11.74 3.56 -0.77
C ALA A 75 12.07 4.49 0.41
N GLU A 76 11.68 4.18 1.66
CA GLU A 76 12.08 5.01 2.80
C GLU A 76 13.61 4.94 2.97
N LEU A 77 14.21 6.09 3.30
CA LEU A 77 15.57 6.18 3.81
C LEU A 77 15.54 6.44 5.31
N PHE A 78 16.58 6.07 6.02
CA PHE A 78 16.72 6.42 7.45
C PHE A 78 16.71 7.94 7.66
N ASP A 79 17.31 8.69 6.73
CA ASP A 79 17.32 10.15 6.73
C ASP A 79 15.91 10.78 6.59
N TYR A 80 14.94 10.02 6.07
CA TYR A 80 13.54 10.49 5.96
C TYR A 80 12.79 10.41 7.30
N CYS A 81 13.40 9.82 8.34
CA CYS A 81 12.85 9.79 9.70
C CYS A 81 13.09 11.14 10.41
N ASN A 82 12.53 12.21 9.86
CA ASN A 82 12.54 13.54 10.43
C ASN A 82 11.15 14.19 10.32
N GLN A 83 10.92 15.22 11.13
CA GLN A 83 9.61 15.88 11.25
C GLN A 83 9.09 16.38 9.89
N ASP A 84 9.88 17.15 9.15
CA ASP A 84 9.43 17.81 7.92
C ASP A 84 9.00 16.79 6.86
N MET A 85 9.82 15.76 6.63
CA MET A 85 9.53 14.71 5.65
C MET A 85 8.32 13.86 6.04
N ILE A 86 8.14 13.59 7.33
CA ILE A 86 6.97 12.84 7.83
C ILE A 86 5.71 13.70 7.66
N GLU A 87 5.74 14.95 8.12
CA GLU A 87 4.59 15.85 8.01
C GLU A 87 4.21 16.12 6.55
N ALA A 88 5.17 16.38 5.66
CA ALA A 88 4.90 16.65 4.24
C ALA A 88 4.13 15.49 3.59
N LYS A 89 4.55 14.24 3.84
CA LYS A 89 3.85 13.04 3.36
C LYS A 89 2.45 12.90 3.95
N VAL A 90 2.30 13.11 5.26
CA VAL A 90 1.00 13.01 5.94
C VAL A 90 0.05 14.08 5.42
N LYS A 91 0.49 15.35 5.32
CA LYS A 91 -0.29 16.46 4.78
C LYS A 91 -0.78 16.16 3.38
N LEU A 92 0.08 15.67 2.49
CA LEU A 92 -0.33 15.29 1.13
C LEU A 92 -1.39 14.17 1.13
N LEU A 93 -1.22 13.12 1.95
CA LEU A 93 -2.25 12.07 2.08
C LEU A 93 -3.58 12.61 2.62
N LEU A 94 -3.54 13.56 3.55
CA LEU A 94 -4.73 14.21 4.10
C LEU A 94 -5.44 15.09 3.06
N GLN A 95 -4.70 15.92 2.32
CA GLN A 95 -5.23 16.76 1.24
C GLN A 95 -5.88 15.91 0.15
N MET A 96 -5.20 14.86 -0.34
CA MET A 96 -5.77 13.93 -1.31
C MET A 96 -7.03 13.25 -0.77
N SER A 97 -7.00 12.85 0.50
CA SER A 97 -8.17 12.26 1.13
C SER A 97 -9.34 13.22 1.19
N LEU A 98 -9.12 14.52 1.42
CA LEU A 98 -10.18 15.52 1.45
C LEU A 98 -10.86 15.63 0.07
N VAL A 99 -10.06 15.72 -0.99
CA VAL A 99 -10.52 15.71 -2.40
C VAL A 99 -11.39 14.48 -2.67
N LEU A 100 -10.92 13.30 -2.26
CA LEU A 100 -11.62 12.04 -2.48
C LEU A 100 -12.93 11.94 -1.68
N VAL A 101 -12.94 12.35 -0.41
CA VAL A 101 -14.16 12.37 0.42
C VAL A 101 -15.21 13.27 -0.22
N TYR A 102 -14.82 14.49 -0.59
CA TYR A 102 -15.71 15.48 -1.17
C TYR A 102 -16.28 15.01 -2.53
N GLY A 103 -15.41 14.52 -3.42
CA GLY A 103 -15.80 14.10 -4.77
C GLY A 103 -16.52 12.77 -4.84
N ALA A 104 -16.01 11.75 -4.13
CA ALA A 104 -16.56 10.40 -4.16
C ALA A 104 -17.76 10.22 -3.23
N LYS A 105 -17.96 11.11 -2.25
CA LYS A 105 -19.01 11.02 -1.21
C LYS A 105 -18.95 9.68 -0.47
N LYS A 106 -17.73 9.22 -0.19
CA LYS A 106 -17.44 7.99 0.54
C LYS A 106 -16.41 8.25 1.62
N LYS A 107 -16.41 7.40 2.65
CA LYS A 107 -15.32 7.35 3.61
C LYS A 107 -14.02 7.00 2.90
N VAL A 108 -12.91 7.62 3.28
CA VAL A 108 -11.57 7.26 2.80
C VAL A 108 -10.80 6.55 3.90
N VAL A 109 -10.33 5.35 3.61
CA VAL A 109 -9.41 4.57 4.44
C VAL A 109 -8.00 4.93 4.01
N ARG A 110 -7.19 5.43 4.94
CA ARG A 110 -5.85 5.98 4.64
C ARG A 110 -4.77 5.03 5.13
N VAL A 111 -3.91 4.59 4.22
CA VAL A 111 -2.79 3.67 4.53
C VAL A 111 -1.50 4.28 3.98
N ALA A 112 -0.59 4.67 4.85
CA ALA A 112 0.69 5.23 4.47
C ALA A 112 1.72 4.12 4.14
N ARG A 113 2.53 4.34 3.11
CA ARG A 113 3.77 3.60 2.87
C ARG A 113 4.88 4.24 3.71
N MET A 114 4.85 3.97 5.00
CA MET A 114 5.67 4.64 6.01
C MET A 114 5.94 3.71 7.19
N ALA A 115 7.00 3.98 7.93
CA ALA A 115 7.40 3.26 9.14
C ALA A 115 7.68 1.77 8.89
N GLY A 116 8.35 1.45 7.77
CA GLY A 116 8.75 0.07 7.48
C GLY A 116 9.10 -0.22 6.03
N GLN A 117 8.85 0.72 5.11
CA GLN A 117 9.07 0.56 3.66
C GLN A 117 10.53 0.78 3.29
N TYR A 118 11.44 0.09 3.97
CA TYR A 118 12.89 0.20 3.78
C TYR A 118 13.46 -0.85 2.84
N ALA A 119 12.71 -1.87 2.45
CA ALA A 119 13.20 -2.96 1.59
C ALA A 119 12.72 -2.78 0.15
N LYS A 120 13.60 -3.02 -0.83
CA LYS A 120 13.27 -2.99 -2.25
C LYS A 120 13.69 -4.28 -2.97
N PRO A 121 12.80 -4.91 -3.76
CA PRO A 121 13.22 -5.98 -4.66
C PRO A 121 13.97 -5.40 -5.88
N ARG A 122 14.97 -6.13 -6.39
CA ARG A 122 15.76 -5.73 -7.56
C ARG A 122 15.69 -6.79 -8.67
N SER A 123 15.77 -6.32 -9.92
CA SER A 123 15.84 -7.21 -11.09
C SER A 123 17.20 -7.88 -11.23
N SER A 124 18.27 -7.21 -10.77
CA SER A 124 19.63 -7.73 -10.71
C SER A 124 20.14 -7.59 -9.27
N PRO A 125 20.87 -8.59 -8.74
CA PRO A 125 21.52 -8.48 -7.42
C PRO A 125 22.73 -7.54 -7.43
N MET A 126 23.33 -7.28 -8.60
CA MET A 126 24.50 -6.42 -8.79
C MET A 126 24.16 -5.25 -9.71
N GLU A 127 24.81 -4.11 -9.50
CA GLU A 127 24.78 -2.97 -10.43
C GLU A 127 26.19 -2.40 -10.67
N THR A 128 26.36 -1.73 -11.80
CA THR A 128 27.63 -1.11 -12.19
C THR A 128 27.40 0.39 -12.30
N ILE A 129 28.13 1.17 -11.50
CA ILE A 129 28.10 2.64 -11.49
C ILE A 129 29.53 3.10 -11.75
N ASP A 130 29.72 3.95 -12.76
CA ASP A 130 31.03 4.47 -13.19
C ASP A 130 32.10 3.39 -13.41
N GLY A 131 31.69 2.24 -13.96
CA GLY A 131 32.56 1.09 -14.23
C GLY A 131 32.85 0.20 -13.03
N VAL A 132 32.42 0.56 -11.83
CA VAL A 132 32.59 -0.23 -10.60
C VAL A 132 31.34 -1.07 -10.35
N THR A 133 31.52 -2.39 -10.24
CA THR A 133 30.42 -3.33 -9.96
C THR A 133 30.28 -3.56 -8.46
N MET A 134 29.07 -3.43 -7.94
CA MET A 134 28.75 -3.54 -6.51
C MET A 134 27.36 -4.17 -6.31
N PRO A 135 27.03 -4.67 -5.10
CA PRO A 135 25.67 -5.07 -4.81
C PRO A 135 24.68 -3.93 -5.07
N SER A 136 23.54 -4.29 -5.66
CA SER A 136 22.45 -3.35 -5.90
C SER A 136 21.96 -2.76 -4.59
N PHE A 137 21.62 -1.47 -4.58
CA PHE A 137 20.90 -0.87 -3.47
C PHE A 137 19.54 -1.54 -3.35
N ARG A 138 19.27 -2.13 -2.19
CA ARG A 138 18.04 -2.88 -1.89
C ARG A 138 17.26 -2.26 -0.74
N GLY A 139 17.56 -0.99 -0.45
CA GLY A 139 16.92 -0.21 0.58
C GLY A 139 17.69 -0.23 1.91
N ASP A 140 17.47 0.80 2.74
CA ASP A 140 18.34 1.10 3.89
C ASP A 140 18.34 0.02 4.98
N ILE A 141 17.34 -0.85 5.01
CA ILE A 141 17.32 -2.03 5.89
C ILE A 141 18.40 -3.06 5.55
N LEU A 142 18.99 -3.00 4.34
CA LEU A 142 20.04 -3.90 3.89
C LEU A 142 21.37 -3.18 3.71
N ASN A 143 21.42 -2.13 2.91
CA ASN A 143 22.66 -1.50 2.49
C ASN A 143 22.46 0.00 2.15
N SER A 144 23.56 0.73 2.02
CA SER A 144 23.54 2.17 1.71
C SER A 144 23.14 2.44 0.26
N TYR A 145 22.53 3.59 -0.01
CA TYR A 145 22.29 4.09 -1.37
C TYR A 145 23.56 4.63 -2.03
N GLU A 146 24.55 5.07 -1.25
CA GLU A 146 25.82 5.59 -1.74
C GLU A 146 26.55 4.56 -2.63
N PRO A 147 27.13 4.96 -3.77
CA PRO A 147 27.79 4.06 -4.72
C PRO A 147 29.20 3.63 -4.24
N ASP A 148 29.29 3.11 -3.02
CA ASP A 148 30.52 2.58 -2.43
C ASP A 148 30.42 1.05 -2.24
N PRO A 149 31.32 0.23 -2.84
CA PRO A 149 31.24 -1.23 -2.77
C PRO A 149 31.16 -1.80 -1.34
N ALA A 150 31.86 -1.21 -0.37
CA ALA A 150 31.82 -1.68 1.01
C ALA A 150 30.48 -1.33 1.69
N ALA A 151 29.96 -0.12 1.45
CA ALA A 151 28.66 0.32 1.95
C ALA A 151 27.47 -0.41 1.29
N ARG A 152 27.70 -1.04 0.13
CA ARG A 152 26.70 -1.87 -0.57
C ARG A 152 26.60 -3.30 -0.05
N GLU A 153 27.53 -3.78 0.77
CA GLU A 153 27.39 -5.08 1.42
C GLU A 153 26.23 -5.08 2.42
N PRO A 154 25.36 -6.12 2.45
CA PRO A 154 24.28 -6.20 3.42
C PRO A 154 24.78 -6.23 4.87
N ASP A 155 24.37 -5.25 5.67
CA ASP A 155 24.69 -5.17 7.10
C ASP A 155 23.50 -5.65 7.96
N PRO A 156 23.64 -6.75 8.72
CA PRO A 156 22.55 -7.22 9.58
C PRO A 156 22.11 -6.22 10.66
N LYS A 157 22.97 -5.27 11.07
CA LYS A 157 22.61 -4.26 12.09
C LYS A 157 21.50 -3.33 11.60
N ARG A 158 21.46 -3.06 10.29
CA ARG A 158 20.42 -2.25 9.64
C ARG A 158 19.01 -2.82 9.81
N LEU A 159 18.86 -4.12 10.10
CA LEU A 159 17.57 -4.71 10.49
C LEU A 159 17.04 -4.09 11.78
N VAL A 160 17.90 -3.89 12.77
CA VAL A 160 17.54 -3.28 14.05
C VAL A 160 17.37 -1.77 13.90
N ASP A 161 18.21 -1.13 13.08
CA ASP A 161 18.07 0.31 12.79
C ASP A 161 16.75 0.61 12.09
N ALA A 162 16.34 -0.22 11.11
CA ALA A 162 15.05 -0.09 10.44
C ALA A 162 13.88 -0.18 11.42
N TYR A 163 13.94 -1.08 12.41
CA TYR A 163 12.94 -1.12 13.48
C TYR A 163 12.89 0.19 14.27
N PHE A 164 14.03 0.75 14.67
CA PHE A 164 14.04 1.98 15.48
C PHE A 164 13.57 3.20 14.69
N HIS A 165 13.92 3.33 13.41
CA HIS A 165 13.38 4.38 12.54
C HIS A 165 11.88 4.19 12.29
N SER A 166 11.42 2.95 12.14
CA SER A 166 9.98 2.63 12.05
C SER A 166 9.24 3.04 13.33
N ALA A 167 9.79 2.70 14.50
CA ALA A 167 9.21 3.06 15.81
C ALA A 167 9.16 4.58 16.02
N ALA A 168 10.24 5.30 15.69
CA ALA A 168 10.29 6.75 15.79
C ALA A 168 9.27 7.42 14.86
N THR A 169 9.21 6.98 13.60
CA THR A 169 8.24 7.47 12.60
C THR A 169 6.80 7.20 13.06
N GLN A 170 6.51 5.98 13.51
CA GLN A 170 5.18 5.58 13.99
C GLN A 170 4.76 6.37 15.23
N ASN A 171 5.67 6.59 16.17
CA ASN A 171 5.41 7.37 17.38
C ASN A 171 5.13 8.85 17.04
N TYR A 172 5.99 9.46 16.23
CA TYR A 172 5.82 10.85 15.80
C TYR A 172 4.51 11.03 15.03
N LEU A 173 4.21 10.12 14.09
CA LEU A 173 2.95 10.13 13.33
C LEU A 173 1.72 10.15 14.26
N ARG A 174 1.69 9.26 15.26
CA ARG A 174 0.59 9.19 16.23
C ARG A 174 0.48 10.49 17.02
N ALA A 175 1.60 11.02 17.50
CA ALA A 175 1.65 12.26 18.26
C ALA A 175 1.17 13.47 17.42
N ALA A 176 1.61 13.56 16.16
CA ALA A 176 1.23 14.64 15.25
C ALA A 176 -0.27 14.61 14.94
N LEU A 177 -0.84 13.43 14.65
CA LEU A 177 -2.29 13.28 14.42
C LEU A 177 -3.12 13.58 15.66
N SER A 178 -2.64 13.24 16.86
CA SER A 178 -3.32 13.59 18.11
C SER A 178 -3.18 15.07 18.50
N SER A 179 -2.17 15.75 17.94
CA SER A 179 -1.91 17.18 18.18
C SER A 179 -2.60 18.10 17.17
N GLY A 180 -3.50 17.56 16.34
CA GLY A 180 -4.30 18.36 15.40
C GLY A 180 -3.72 18.51 14.00
N LEU A 181 -2.69 17.74 13.59
CA LEU A 181 -2.18 17.77 12.21
C LEU A 181 -3.28 17.45 11.16
N ALA A 182 -4.30 16.70 11.57
CA ALA A 182 -5.44 16.34 10.74
C ALA A 182 -6.75 17.04 11.15
N ASP A 183 -6.67 18.08 11.99
CA ASP A 183 -7.83 18.83 12.44
C ASP A 183 -8.43 19.62 11.27
N LEU A 184 -9.72 19.42 11.02
CA LEU A 184 -10.44 20.14 9.97
C LEU A 184 -10.79 21.59 10.37
N HIS A 185 -10.72 21.94 11.66
CA HIS A 185 -10.99 23.30 12.17
C HIS A 185 -9.79 24.22 12.13
N ALA A 186 -8.59 23.66 12.29
CA ALA A 186 -7.33 24.36 12.22
C ALA A 186 -6.56 23.88 10.99
N PRO A 187 -7.03 24.21 9.77
CA PRO A 187 -6.37 23.82 8.55
C PRO A 187 -5.01 24.51 8.49
N LEU A 188 -3.97 23.88 9.04
CA LEU A 188 -2.60 24.30 8.87
C LEU A 188 -2.30 24.21 7.38
N ASP A 189 -2.47 25.35 6.74
CA ASP A 189 -2.18 25.65 5.35
C ASP A 189 -2.79 24.66 4.34
N TRP A 190 -4.13 24.66 4.23
CA TRP A 190 -4.78 24.13 3.04
C TRP A 190 -4.55 25.01 1.80
N SER A 191 -3.83 26.13 1.94
CA SER A 191 -3.53 26.96 0.77
C SER A 191 -2.58 26.20 -0.14
N LEU A 192 -3.01 26.04 -1.39
CA LEU A 192 -2.15 25.54 -2.46
C LEU A 192 -1.27 26.68 -3.00
N GLY A 193 -0.68 27.50 -2.11
CA GLY A 193 0.06 28.73 -2.47
C GLY A 193 1.24 28.49 -3.43
N HIS A 194 1.77 27.26 -3.42
CA HIS A 194 2.84 26.75 -4.28
C HIS A 194 2.33 26.07 -5.56
N VAL A 195 1.03 25.79 -5.71
CA VAL A 195 0.44 25.24 -6.93
C VAL A 195 0.28 26.34 -7.97
N ARG A 196 1.06 26.21 -9.05
CA ARG A 196 1.15 27.19 -10.14
C ARG A 196 0.01 27.09 -11.14
N ASP A 197 -0.61 25.91 -11.28
CA ASP A 197 -1.74 25.72 -12.19
C ASP A 197 -3.00 26.41 -11.63
N PRO A 198 -3.55 27.43 -12.31
CA PRO A 198 -4.71 28.15 -11.83
C PRO A 198 -5.97 27.27 -11.73
N SER A 199 -6.17 26.34 -12.66
CA SER A 199 -7.37 25.50 -12.70
C SER A 199 -7.43 24.51 -11.53
N VAL A 200 -6.32 23.81 -11.24
CA VAL A 200 -6.24 22.88 -10.10
C VAL A 200 -6.39 23.64 -8.78
N ARG A 201 -5.72 24.80 -8.68
CA ARG A 201 -5.82 25.66 -7.51
C ARG A 201 -7.25 26.16 -7.29
N ASP A 202 -7.91 26.66 -8.32
CA ASP A 202 -9.28 27.20 -8.23
C ASP A 202 -10.29 26.10 -7.86
N GLN A 203 -10.16 24.90 -8.44
CA GLN A 203 -11.02 23.76 -8.08
C GLN A 203 -10.84 23.32 -6.62
N TYR A 204 -9.61 23.29 -6.14
CA TYR A 204 -9.31 22.97 -4.75
C TYR A 204 -9.81 24.05 -3.80
N GLN A 205 -9.59 25.32 -4.14
CA GLN A 205 -10.04 26.47 -3.36
C GLN A 205 -11.56 26.45 -3.18
N VAL A 206 -12.32 26.23 -4.26
CA VAL A 206 -13.79 26.11 -4.20
C VAL A 206 -14.24 24.96 -3.29
N MET A 207 -13.52 23.84 -3.31
CA MET A 207 -13.83 22.70 -2.44
C MET A 207 -13.52 23.03 -0.97
N VAL A 208 -12.36 23.63 -0.69
CA VAL A 208 -11.98 24.07 0.65
C VAL A 208 -13.00 25.04 1.21
N GLU A 209 -13.40 26.07 0.45
CA GLU A 209 -14.42 27.04 0.86
C GLU A 209 -15.73 26.34 1.27
N ARG A 210 -16.21 25.40 0.45
CA ARG A 210 -17.44 24.65 0.77
C ARG A 210 -17.32 23.77 2.01
N ILE A 211 -16.15 23.19 2.24
CA ILE A 211 -15.90 22.37 3.43
C ILE A 211 -15.88 23.26 4.66
N THR A 212 -15.18 24.40 4.59
CA THR A 212 -15.15 25.41 5.65
C THR A 212 -16.56 25.91 5.99
N ASP A 213 -17.35 26.29 4.97
CA ASP A 213 -18.76 26.69 5.16
C ASP A 213 -19.59 25.59 5.83
N THR A 214 -19.37 24.33 5.45
CA THR A 214 -20.07 23.19 6.04
C THR A 214 -19.68 22.99 7.51
N LEU A 215 -18.40 23.11 7.84
CA LEU A 215 -17.90 23.01 9.22
C LEU A 215 -18.44 24.16 10.08
N GLU A 216 -18.47 25.38 9.55
CA GLU A 216 -19.07 26.53 10.22
C GLU A 216 -20.56 26.33 10.47
N MET A 217 -21.29 25.76 9.50
CA MET A 217 -22.69 25.39 9.68
C MET A 217 -22.85 24.32 10.76
N MET A 218 -22.05 23.24 10.74
CA MET A 218 -22.07 22.18 11.77
C MET A 218 -21.82 22.74 13.17
N ARG A 219 -20.90 23.70 13.29
CA ARG A 219 -20.63 24.43 14.53
C ARG A 219 -21.82 25.28 14.95
N THR A 220 -22.41 26.02 14.03
CA THR A 220 -23.58 26.89 14.27
C THR A 220 -24.78 26.10 14.81
N ILE A 221 -25.00 24.87 14.33
CA ILE A 221 -26.09 23.99 14.79
C ILE A 221 -25.71 23.09 15.98
N GLY A 222 -24.49 23.20 16.51
CA GLY A 222 -24.04 22.46 17.68
C GLY A 222 -23.67 20.98 17.43
N LEU A 223 -23.51 20.56 16.17
CA LEU A 223 -23.10 19.20 15.80
C LEU A 223 -21.57 19.00 15.80
N ASP A 224 -20.81 20.06 16.09
CA ASP A 224 -19.34 20.11 16.10
C ASP A 224 -18.70 19.76 17.46
N THR A 225 -19.39 19.01 18.32
CA THR A 225 -18.99 18.81 19.73
C THR A 225 -18.50 17.39 20.06
N GLY A 226 -18.47 16.50 19.06
CA GLY A 226 -18.25 15.06 19.24
C GLY A 226 -16.83 14.52 19.01
N GLY A 227 -15.83 15.37 18.80
CA GLY A 227 -14.41 14.97 18.62
C GLY A 227 -14.09 14.18 17.34
N GLY A 228 -15.04 14.08 16.39
CA GLY A 228 -14.87 13.31 15.15
C GLY A 228 -14.17 14.05 14.00
N LEU A 229 -13.92 15.36 14.17
CA LEU A 229 -13.36 16.25 13.15
C LEU A 229 -11.92 16.70 13.49
N GLU A 230 -11.45 16.40 14.69
CA GLU A 230 -10.15 16.82 15.24
C GLU A 230 -9.00 15.88 14.83
N THR A 231 -9.32 14.65 14.43
CA THR A 231 -8.30 13.63 14.10
C THR A 231 -8.81 12.62 13.08
N VAL A 232 -7.88 11.87 12.48
CA VAL A 232 -8.18 10.80 11.53
C VAL A 232 -7.35 9.56 11.82
N ASP A 233 -7.86 8.40 11.40
CA ASP A 233 -7.06 7.19 11.35
C ASP A 233 -6.12 7.20 10.14
N LEU A 234 -4.82 7.03 10.41
CA LEU A 234 -3.79 6.73 9.42
C LEU A 234 -3.10 5.42 9.80
N PHE A 235 -3.18 4.43 8.93
CA PHE A 235 -2.50 3.15 9.11
C PHE A 235 -1.17 3.13 8.35
N THR A 236 -0.28 2.20 8.68
CA THR A 236 1.05 2.05 8.07
C THR A 236 1.19 0.73 7.32
N SER A 237 2.03 0.72 6.30
CA SER A 237 2.23 -0.41 5.42
C SER A 237 3.60 -0.46 4.75
N HIS A 238 4.04 -1.67 4.45
CA HIS A 238 5.23 -1.95 3.64
C HIS A 238 5.13 -3.31 2.92
N GLU A 239 6.03 -3.55 1.97
CA GLU A 239 6.20 -4.85 1.33
C GLU A 239 6.83 -5.80 2.34
N GLY A 240 6.16 -6.91 2.67
CA GLY A 240 6.71 -7.94 3.54
C GLY A 240 7.78 -8.76 2.83
N LEU A 241 8.88 -8.11 2.44
CA LEU A 241 9.91 -8.64 1.56
C LEU A 241 10.96 -9.46 2.32
N LEU A 242 11.45 -8.93 3.44
CA LEU A 242 12.50 -9.55 4.24
C LEU A 242 11.88 -10.41 5.34
N LEU A 243 11.59 -11.67 5.00
CA LEU A 243 10.86 -12.57 5.89
C LEU A 243 11.56 -12.85 7.23
N ASP A 244 12.89 -12.68 7.31
CA ASP A 244 13.60 -12.72 8.60
C ASP A 244 13.19 -11.56 9.52
N TYR A 245 13.00 -10.35 8.97
CA TYR A 245 12.50 -9.18 9.71
C TYR A 245 11.03 -9.34 10.09
N GLU A 246 10.18 -9.71 9.13
CA GLU A 246 8.73 -9.91 9.35
C GLU A 246 8.45 -11.04 10.36
N GLN A 247 9.15 -12.18 10.24
CA GLN A 247 9.07 -13.26 11.22
C GLN A 247 9.46 -12.75 12.61
N SER A 248 10.52 -11.95 12.71
CA SER A 248 10.99 -11.41 13.98
C SER A 248 10.06 -10.38 14.61
N LEU A 249 9.08 -9.85 13.87
CA LEU A 249 8.03 -8.96 14.38
C LEU A 249 6.64 -9.62 14.40
N THR A 250 6.55 -10.90 14.07
CA THR A 250 5.32 -11.68 14.19
C THR A 250 5.13 -12.19 15.62
N ARG A 251 3.91 -12.05 16.17
CA ARG A 251 3.57 -12.37 17.56
C ARG A 251 2.25 -13.11 17.65
N LEU A 252 2.16 -14.06 18.59
CA LEU A 252 0.89 -14.72 18.91
C LEU A 252 0.10 -13.86 19.91
N PHE A 253 -1.12 -13.48 19.55
CA PHE A 253 -2.00 -12.71 20.42
C PHE A 253 -3.40 -13.29 20.46
N LYS A 254 -4.12 -13.00 21.55
CA LYS A 254 -5.57 -13.22 21.61
C LYS A 254 -6.26 -12.30 20.61
N HIS A 255 -7.26 -12.83 19.90
CA HIS A 255 -8.07 -11.99 19.03
C HIS A 255 -8.80 -10.94 19.87
N PRO A 256 -8.83 -9.67 19.43
CA PRO A 256 -9.64 -8.64 20.06
C PRO A 256 -11.12 -9.03 20.08
N SER A 257 -11.85 -8.65 21.14
CA SER A 257 -13.28 -8.94 21.33
C SER A 257 -14.21 -8.41 20.23
N ASN A 258 -13.73 -7.47 19.40
CA ASN A 258 -14.49 -6.87 18.29
C ASN A 258 -14.26 -7.59 16.95
N THR A 259 -13.75 -8.82 16.95
CA THR A 259 -13.66 -9.64 15.73
C THR A 259 -15.07 -10.07 15.34
N PRO A 260 -15.60 -9.71 14.16
CA PRO A 260 -16.89 -10.22 13.72
C PRO A 260 -16.87 -11.74 13.76
N ALA A 261 -17.83 -12.37 14.47
CA ALA A 261 -17.93 -13.81 14.47
C ALA A 261 -18.09 -14.30 13.02
N PRO A 262 -17.38 -15.36 12.59
CA PRO A 262 -17.53 -15.89 11.26
C PRO A 262 -19.00 -16.29 11.05
N THR A 263 -19.68 -15.61 10.12
CA THR A 263 -21.03 -15.97 9.71
C THR A 263 -20.95 -17.30 8.96
N LEU A 264 -21.19 -18.41 9.65
CA LEU A 264 -21.50 -19.66 9.00
C LEU A 264 -22.72 -19.44 8.10
N PRO A 265 -22.72 -19.94 6.84
CA PRO A 265 -23.90 -19.84 6.00
C PRO A 265 -25.04 -20.63 6.65
N SER A 266 -26.05 -19.92 7.14
CA SER A 266 -27.28 -20.55 7.62
C SER A 266 -28.02 -21.12 6.41
N THR A 267 -28.07 -22.43 6.29
CA THR A 267 -29.01 -23.10 5.41
C THR A 267 -30.43 -22.94 5.97
N SER A 268 -31.08 -21.81 5.65
CA SER A 268 -32.52 -21.64 5.87
C SER A 268 -33.29 -22.37 4.77
N ALA A 269 -33.39 -23.69 4.90
CA ALA A 269 -34.41 -24.46 4.21
C ALA A 269 -35.73 -24.31 4.97
N THR A 270 -36.74 -23.84 4.24
CA THR A 270 -38.16 -23.85 4.58
C THR A 270 -38.63 -25.21 5.09
N ALA A 271 -39.28 -25.26 6.25
CA ALA A 271 -40.25 -26.31 6.57
C ALA A 271 -41.21 -25.86 7.68
N ASN A 272 -42.49 -25.85 7.35
CA ASN A 272 -43.61 -25.59 8.23
C ASN A 272 -44.06 -26.91 8.90
N ALA A 273 -44.42 -26.82 10.19
CA ALA A 273 -45.30 -27.69 10.99
C ALA A 273 -45.14 -29.24 10.97
N GLN A 274 -44.80 -29.84 12.13
CA GLN A 274 -45.72 -30.67 12.95
C GLN A 274 -44.96 -31.38 14.10
N ALA A 275 -45.55 -31.35 15.29
CA ALA A 275 -45.07 -32.04 16.48
C ALA A 275 -45.25 -33.56 16.38
N LYS A 276 -44.19 -34.34 16.69
CA LYS A 276 -44.28 -35.60 17.46
C LYS A 276 -42.90 -36.22 17.78
N ALA A 277 -42.81 -36.72 19.01
CA ALA A 277 -41.94 -37.77 19.54
C ALA A 277 -40.41 -37.55 19.57
N ARG A 278 -39.93 -37.28 20.79
CA ARG A 278 -38.55 -37.42 21.26
C ARG A 278 -38.01 -38.83 20.91
N LYS A 279 -36.94 -38.88 20.11
CA LYS A 279 -35.97 -39.98 20.13
C LYS A 279 -34.59 -39.39 20.44
N THR A 280 -34.04 -39.82 21.55
CA THR A 280 -32.67 -39.57 21.99
C THR A 280 -31.71 -40.33 21.08
N SER A 281 -31.18 -39.66 20.06
CA SER A 281 -29.93 -40.04 19.42
C SER A 281 -28.90 -38.97 19.74
N LEU A 282 -27.81 -39.34 20.42
CA LEU A 282 -26.63 -38.49 20.57
C LEU A 282 -26.19 -37.97 19.18
N PRO A 283 -25.82 -36.68 19.04
CA PRO A 283 -25.32 -36.17 17.77
C PRO A 283 -24.08 -36.97 17.35
N THR A 284 -24.15 -37.64 16.20
CA THR A 284 -23.04 -38.39 15.58
C THR A 284 -21.96 -37.50 14.98
N GLN A 285 -22.12 -36.17 15.07
CA GLN A 285 -21.14 -35.18 14.65
C GLN A 285 -20.81 -34.31 15.84
N LEU A 286 -19.52 -34.31 16.21
CA LEU A 286 -18.98 -33.31 17.11
C LEU A 286 -19.28 -31.93 16.53
N PRO A 287 -19.68 -30.94 17.36
CA PRO A 287 -19.81 -29.58 16.89
C PRO A 287 -18.49 -29.14 16.23
N PRO A 288 -18.55 -28.31 15.17
CA PRO A 288 -17.35 -27.78 14.54
C PRO A 288 -16.45 -27.16 15.62
N PRO A 289 -15.11 -27.31 15.52
CA PRO A 289 -14.21 -26.74 16.48
C PRO A 289 -14.50 -25.25 16.63
N LEU A 290 -14.54 -24.78 17.88
CA LEU A 290 -14.68 -23.36 18.16
C LEU A 290 -13.62 -22.58 17.39
N PRO A 291 -13.94 -21.38 16.86
CA PRO A 291 -12.94 -20.56 16.21
C PRO A 291 -11.76 -20.33 17.17
N PRO A 292 -10.52 -20.32 16.65
CA PRO A 292 -9.35 -20.07 17.49
C PRO A 292 -9.54 -18.75 18.23
N THR A 293 -9.06 -18.70 19.47
CA THR A 293 -9.13 -17.50 20.32
C THR A 293 -7.86 -16.64 20.20
N GLN A 294 -6.88 -17.12 19.45
CA GLN A 294 -5.58 -16.50 19.22
C GLN A 294 -5.13 -16.70 17.78
N GLY A 295 -4.36 -15.75 17.27
CA GLY A 295 -3.74 -15.82 15.94
C GLY A 295 -2.40 -15.09 15.91
N TYR A 296 -1.63 -15.32 14.86
CA TYR A 296 -0.35 -14.66 14.67
C TYR A 296 -0.55 -13.36 13.91
N TYR A 297 -0.06 -12.26 14.47
CA TYR A 297 -0.08 -10.94 13.85
C TYR A 297 1.34 -10.56 13.51
N ASP A 298 1.59 -10.18 12.26
CA ASP A 298 2.81 -9.46 11.93
C ASP A 298 2.66 -8.03 12.46
N THR A 299 3.45 -7.69 13.46
CA THR A 299 3.34 -6.39 14.13
C THR A 299 4.35 -5.38 13.64
N SER A 300 4.98 -5.65 12.49
CA SER A 300 5.81 -4.68 11.77
C SER A 300 4.97 -3.53 11.19
N ALA A 301 3.74 -3.80 10.72
CA ALA A 301 2.82 -2.79 10.23
C ALA A 301 1.35 -3.26 10.28
N HIS A 302 0.43 -2.31 10.06
CA HIS A 302 -1.01 -2.63 10.05
C HIS A 302 -1.40 -3.48 8.84
N PHE A 303 -0.82 -3.17 7.68
CA PHE A 303 -1.07 -3.82 6.39
C PHE A 303 0.25 -4.10 5.69
N ILE A 304 0.44 -5.32 5.23
CA ILE A 304 1.64 -5.71 4.47
C ILE A 304 1.24 -6.34 3.16
N TRP A 305 2.08 -6.22 2.11
CA TRP A 305 1.77 -6.83 0.81
C TRP A 305 2.88 -7.75 0.29
N ILE A 306 2.46 -8.67 -0.58
CA ILE A 306 3.34 -9.51 -1.40
C ILE A 306 3.59 -8.81 -2.74
N GLY A 307 4.86 -8.62 -3.07
CA GLY A 307 5.30 -8.01 -4.33
C GLY A 307 5.06 -8.88 -5.57
N ASP A 308 5.08 -8.26 -6.75
CA ASP A 308 4.85 -8.96 -8.03
C ASP A 308 5.95 -10.01 -8.32
N ARG A 309 7.14 -9.84 -7.73
CA ARG A 309 8.29 -10.74 -7.86
C ARG A 309 8.33 -11.85 -6.83
N THR A 310 7.49 -11.81 -5.79
CA THR A 310 7.55 -12.70 -4.62
C THR A 310 6.26 -13.49 -4.37
N ARG A 311 5.27 -13.38 -5.25
CA ARG A 311 3.93 -13.99 -5.13
C ARG A 311 3.79 -15.41 -5.70
N GLN A 312 4.87 -16.15 -5.83
CA GLN A 312 4.80 -17.51 -6.37
C GLN A 312 4.07 -18.44 -5.39
N LEU A 313 3.08 -19.18 -5.88
CA LEU A 313 2.10 -19.92 -5.06
C LEU A 313 2.72 -20.88 -4.04
N THR A 314 3.89 -21.44 -4.36
CA THR A 314 4.58 -22.46 -3.54
C THR A 314 5.80 -21.93 -2.79
N HIS A 315 6.05 -20.62 -2.82
CA HIS A 315 7.26 -20.00 -2.26
C HIS A 315 7.04 -19.40 -0.86
N SER A 316 8.15 -19.01 -0.24
CA SER A 316 8.24 -18.54 1.14
C SER A 316 7.30 -17.39 1.48
N HIS A 317 7.15 -16.38 0.63
CA HIS A 317 6.30 -15.23 0.95
C HIS A 317 4.82 -15.62 1.04
N VAL A 318 4.31 -16.43 0.11
CA VAL A 318 2.93 -16.93 0.18
C VAL A 318 2.73 -17.83 1.40
N GLU A 319 3.72 -18.66 1.74
CA GLU A 319 3.68 -19.48 2.97
C GLU A 319 3.68 -18.62 4.24
N PHE A 320 4.47 -17.55 4.30
CA PHE A 320 4.45 -16.64 5.46
C PHE A 320 3.08 -15.95 5.59
N PHE A 321 2.59 -15.37 4.48
CA PHE A 321 1.37 -14.58 4.48
C PHE A 321 0.09 -15.39 4.73
N ARG A 322 0.07 -16.71 4.45
CA ARG A 322 -1.15 -17.53 4.65
C ARG A 322 -1.57 -17.67 6.11
N GLY A 323 -0.66 -17.45 7.07
CA GLY A 323 -0.92 -17.70 8.49
C GLY A 323 -0.92 -16.48 9.39
N ILE A 324 -0.68 -15.28 8.84
CA ILE A 324 -0.82 -14.03 9.59
C ILE A 324 -2.26 -13.51 9.53
N GLU A 325 -2.69 -12.82 10.58
CA GLU A 325 -4.05 -12.30 10.76
C GLU A 325 -4.27 -10.95 10.07
N ASN A 326 -3.19 -10.23 9.75
CA ASN A 326 -3.22 -8.92 9.09
C ASN A 326 -4.09 -8.93 7.82
N PRO A 327 -4.78 -7.83 7.48
CA PRO A 327 -5.17 -7.62 6.10
C PRO A 327 -3.90 -7.52 5.24
N ILE A 328 -3.93 -8.14 4.05
CA ILE A 328 -2.75 -8.25 3.20
C ILE A 328 -3.03 -7.79 1.77
N GLY A 329 -2.00 -7.24 1.14
CA GLY A 329 -2.00 -6.90 -0.28
C GLY A 329 -1.34 -7.96 -1.13
N VAL A 330 -1.78 -8.09 -2.39
CA VAL A 330 -1.09 -8.89 -3.40
C VAL A 330 -0.97 -8.06 -4.67
N LYS A 331 0.26 -7.82 -5.12
CA LYS A 331 0.51 -7.17 -6.41
C LYS A 331 0.10 -8.10 -7.56
N VAL A 332 -0.72 -7.60 -8.48
CA VAL A 332 -1.19 -8.31 -9.67
C VAL A 332 -0.69 -7.57 -10.90
N GLY A 333 0.42 -8.05 -11.47
CA GLY A 333 0.99 -7.52 -12.71
C GLY A 333 0.59 -8.32 -13.96
N PRO A 334 1.05 -7.90 -15.16
CA PRO A 334 0.78 -8.57 -16.44
C PRO A 334 1.25 -10.02 -16.50
N SER A 335 2.23 -10.38 -15.67
CA SER A 335 2.78 -11.73 -15.58
C SER A 335 1.91 -12.70 -14.76
N MET A 336 0.82 -12.24 -14.14
CA MET A 336 -0.11 -13.13 -13.42
C MET A 336 -1.15 -13.70 -14.38
N PRO A 337 -1.18 -15.02 -14.62
CA PRO A 337 -2.30 -15.66 -15.30
C PRO A 337 -3.56 -15.60 -14.43
N PRO A 338 -4.77 -15.40 -15.01
CA PRO A 338 -6.02 -15.50 -14.26
C PRO A 338 -6.23 -16.86 -13.58
N SER A 339 -5.68 -17.94 -14.15
CA SER A 339 -5.71 -19.29 -13.58
C SER A 339 -4.99 -19.41 -12.24
N ASP A 340 -4.04 -18.52 -11.97
CA ASP A 340 -3.19 -18.58 -10.78
C ASP A 340 -3.74 -17.70 -9.64
N LEU A 341 -4.55 -16.69 -9.98
CA LEU A 341 -5.12 -15.75 -9.02
C LEU A 341 -6.05 -16.43 -8.02
N VAL A 342 -7.00 -17.25 -8.50
CA VAL A 342 -7.97 -17.93 -7.61
C VAL A 342 -7.28 -18.96 -6.69
N PRO A 343 -6.35 -19.82 -7.18
CA PRO A 343 -5.54 -20.65 -6.29
C PRO A 343 -4.76 -19.87 -5.24
N LEU A 344 -4.17 -18.72 -5.59
CA LEU A 344 -3.48 -17.87 -4.63
C LEU A 344 -4.44 -17.34 -3.55
N LEU A 345 -5.63 -16.89 -3.94
CA LEU A 345 -6.67 -16.45 -2.99
C LEU A 345 -7.14 -17.59 -2.08
N ASN A 346 -7.26 -18.82 -2.59
CA ASN A 346 -7.61 -19.98 -1.78
C ASN A 346 -6.56 -20.30 -0.71
N ILE A 347 -5.28 -20.02 -0.98
CA ILE A 347 -4.20 -20.20 0.01
C ILE A 347 -4.25 -19.10 1.06
N LEU A 348 -4.41 -17.84 0.63
CA LEU A 348 -4.27 -16.66 1.49
C LEU A 348 -5.55 -16.31 2.28
N ASN A 349 -6.72 -16.69 1.78
CA ASN A 349 -8.02 -16.40 2.40
C ASN A 349 -8.98 -17.59 2.30
N PRO A 350 -8.63 -18.77 2.85
CA PRO A 350 -9.46 -19.97 2.72
C PRO A 350 -10.83 -19.83 3.39
N GLY A 351 -10.98 -18.92 4.36
CA GLY A 351 -12.23 -18.62 5.06
C GLY A 351 -13.11 -17.56 4.37
N TYR A 352 -12.69 -17.04 3.21
CA TYR A 352 -13.44 -16.00 2.46
C TYR A 352 -13.73 -14.75 3.30
N GLU A 353 -12.79 -14.38 4.18
CA GLU A 353 -12.94 -13.21 5.04
C GLU A 353 -12.94 -11.93 4.19
N ILE A 354 -14.01 -11.14 4.30
CA ILE A 354 -14.17 -9.88 3.58
C ILE A 354 -13.24 -8.82 4.18
N GLY A 355 -12.46 -8.13 3.34
CA GLY A 355 -11.48 -7.13 3.77
C GLY A 355 -10.10 -7.71 4.12
N LYS A 356 -9.94 -9.04 4.04
CA LYS A 356 -8.65 -9.72 4.28
C LYS A 356 -7.64 -9.48 3.15
N ILE A 357 -8.10 -9.46 1.90
CA ILE A 357 -7.22 -9.37 0.72
C ILE A 357 -7.50 -8.09 -0.06
N VAL A 358 -6.43 -7.37 -0.39
CA VAL A 358 -6.42 -6.29 -1.36
C VAL A 358 -5.64 -6.75 -2.60
N LEU A 359 -6.28 -6.77 -3.76
CA LEU A 359 -5.66 -7.04 -5.05
C LEU A 359 -5.15 -5.73 -5.65
N ILE A 360 -3.83 -5.58 -5.71
CA ILE A 360 -3.13 -4.35 -6.11
C ILE A 360 -2.69 -4.48 -7.57
N THR A 361 -3.53 -4.04 -8.50
CA THR A 361 -3.31 -4.23 -9.94
C THR A 361 -2.36 -3.20 -10.53
N ARG A 362 -1.36 -3.65 -11.28
CA ARG A 362 -0.28 -2.80 -11.85
C ARG A 362 0.10 -3.23 -13.27
N TYR A 363 -0.76 -3.01 -14.24
CA TYR A 363 -0.57 -3.58 -15.59
C TYR A 363 0.30 -2.71 -16.50
N GLY A 364 0.22 -1.40 -16.33
CA GLY A 364 0.66 -0.42 -17.32
C GLY A 364 -0.52 0.03 -18.18
N HIS A 365 -0.48 1.30 -18.60
CA HIS A 365 -1.55 1.94 -19.35
C HIS A 365 -1.87 1.25 -20.69
N ASP A 366 -0.89 0.55 -21.27
CA ASP A 366 -0.95 -0.15 -22.55
C ASP A 366 -1.51 -1.58 -22.42
N LYS A 367 -1.50 -2.13 -21.20
CA LYS A 367 -1.81 -3.55 -20.93
C LYS A 367 -3.06 -3.75 -20.10
N ILE A 368 -3.50 -2.75 -19.35
CA ILE A 368 -4.64 -2.86 -18.44
C ILE A 368 -5.91 -3.39 -19.12
N GLY A 369 -6.23 -2.92 -20.33
CA GLY A 369 -7.41 -3.36 -21.09
C GLY A 369 -7.45 -4.86 -21.40
N THR A 370 -6.29 -5.50 -21.49
CA THR A 370 -6.16 -6.94 -21.76
C THR A 370 -6.25 -7.77 -20.47
N HIS A 371 -5.57 -7.32 -19.42
CA HIS A 371 -5.37 -8.13 -18.22
C HIS A 371 -6.49 -7.96 -17.18
N LEU A 372 -6.82 -6.72 -16.80
CA LEU A 372 -7.76 -6.45 -15.71
C LEU A 372 -9.12 -7.15 -15.92
N PRO A 373 -9.72 -7.15 -17.13
CA PRO A 373 -10.98 -7.86 -17.32
C PRO A 373 -10.92 -9.36 -17.09
N ALA A 374 -9.79 -10.00 -17.43
CA ALA A 374 -9.63 -11.43 -17.23
C ALA A 374 -9.53 -11.79 -15.74
N HIS A 375 -8.80 -10.99 -14.96
CA HIS A 375 -8.70 -11.17 -13.51
C HIS A 375 -10.02 -10.89 -12.77
N ILE A 376 -10.75 -9.84 -13.15
CA ILE A 376 -12.08 -9.56 -12.58
C ILE A 376 -13.02 -10.75 -12.81
N ARG A 377 -13.10 -11.28 -14.04
CA ARG A 377 -13.94 -12.45 -14.35
C ARG A 377 -13.55 -13.67 -13.52
N ALA A 378 -12.25 -13.92 -13.36
CA ALA A 378 -11.77 -15.07 -12.59
C ALA A 378 -12.19 -14.97 -11.11
N VAL A 379 -12.08 -13.79 -10.50
CA VAL A 379 -12.51 -13.57 -9.11
C VAL A 379 -14.03 -13.64 -8.98
N GLN A 380 -14.78 -12.99 -9.88
CA GLN A 380 -16.26 -13.02 -9.91
C GLN A 380 -16.82 -14.44 -10.05
N ALA A 381 -16.14 -15.31 -10.80
CA ALA A 381 -16.50 -16.71 -10.96
C ALA A 381 -16.10 -17.61 -9.78
N SER A 382 -15.44 -17.06 -8.75
CA SER A 382 -14.95 -17.80 -7.59
C SER A 382 -15.74 -17.43 -6.32
N PRO A 383 -15.60 -18.21 -5.22
CA PRO A 383 -16.14 -17.83 -3.91
C PRO A 383 -15.60 -16.50 -3.35
N HIS A 384 -14.51 -15.95 -3.89
CA HIS A 384 -13.88 -14.69 -3.44
C HIS A 384 -14.50 -13.42 -4.05
N ARG A 385 -15.56 -13.56 -4.87
CA ARG A 385 -16.15 -12.44 -5.64
C ARG A 385 -16.48 -11.18 -4.81
N ASP A 386 -16.86 -11.36 -3.55
CA ASP A 386 -17.34 -10.31 -2.65
C ASP A 386 -16.36 -10.09 -1.47
N THR A 387 -15.17 -10.68 -1.50
CA THR A 387 -14.24 -10.69 -0.36
C THR A 387 -13.05 -9.75 -0.54
N VAL A 388 -12.69 -9.43 -1.79
CA VAL A 388 -11.47 -8.70 -2.12
C VAL A 388 -11.72 -7.22 -2.32
N VAL A 389 -10.75 -6.40 -1.95
CA VAL A 389 -10.66 -5.00 -2.38
C VAL A 389 -9.86 -4.95 -3.69
N TRP A 390 -10.39 -4.27 -4.71
CA TRP A 390 -9.62 -3.94 -5.91
C TRP A 390 -8.92 -2.59 -5.74
N GLN A 391 -7.60 -2.55 -5.94
CA GLN A 391 -6.80 -1.34 -5.81
C GLN A 391 -5.92 -1.16 -7.04
N CYS A 392 -5.90 0.05 -7.61
CA CYS A 392 -5.07 0.35 -8.77
C CYS A 392 -3.72 0.94 -8.32
N ASP A 393 -2.63 0.33 -8.77
CA ASP A 393 -1.26 0.85 -8.70
C ASP A 393 -0.84 1.28 -10.12
N PRO A 394 -1.14 2.54 -10.50
CA PRO A 394 -0.78 3.07 -11.82
C PRO A 394 0.70 3.47 -11.91
N MET A 395 1.52 3.13 -10.92
CA MET A 395 2.90 3.60 -10.83
C MET A 395 3.86 2.55 -11.41
N HIS A 396 3.80 1.33 -10.88
CA HIS A 396 4.77 0.27 -11.20
C HIS A 396 4.57 -0.30 -12.61
N GLY A 397 3.38 -0.14 -13.19
CA GLY A 397 3.07 -0.45 -14.59
C GLY A 397 3.80 0.43 -15.61
N ASN A 398 4.06 1.68 -15.24
CA ASN A 398 4.39 2.78 -16.18
C ASN A 398 5.81 3.34 -15.99
N GLY A 399 6.72 2.55 -15.43
CA GLY A 399 8.13 2.92 -15.31
C GLY A 399 8.86 2.92 -16.65
N ARG A 400 9.65 3.96 -16.93
CA ARG A 400 10.48 4.09 -18.13
C ARG A 400 11.85 4.69 -17.78
N ASN A 401 12.78 4.60 -18.73
CA ASN A 401 14.05 5.31 -18.65
C ASN A 401 13.97 6.61 -19.47
N ALA A 402 14.65 7.66 -19.01
CA ALA A 402 14.88 8.91 -19.72
C ALA A 402 16.39 9.19 -19.74
N THR A 403 16.88 9.75 -20.84
CA THR A 403 18.28 10.19 -20.96
C THR A 403 18.31 11.68 -20.68
N VAL A 404 18.97 12.06 -19.59
CA VAL A 404 19.05 13.45 -19.12
C VAL A 404 20.45 13.96 -19.37
N THR A 405 20.55 15.16 -19.95
CA THR A 405 21.81 15.85 -20.15
C THR A 405 22.09 16.70 -18.93
N LEU A 406 23.22 16.46 -18.26
CA LEU A 406 23.69 17.28 -17.16
C LEU A 406 24.65 18.36 -17.68
N PRO A 407 24.66 19.56 -17.06
CA PRO A 407 25.72 20.53 -17.30
C PRO A 407 27.08 19.89 -16.96
N SER A 408 28.05 19.92 -17.88
CA SER A 408 29.35 19.29 -17.63
C SER A 408 30.03 19.91 -16.41
N ALA A 409 30.39 19.09 -15.43
CA ALA A 409 31.20 19.51 -14.28
C ALA A 409 32.70 19.63 -14.62
N LYS A 410 33.11 19.20 -15.82
CA LYS A 410 34.52 19.19 -16.26
C LYS A 410 34.66 19.93 -17.58
N SER A 411 35.50 20.97 -17.58
CA SER A 411 36.06 21.52 -18.82
C SER A 411 37.18 20.58 -19.27
N ASP A 412 37.07 20.01 -20.47
CA ASP A 412 38.23 19.35 -21.08
C ASP A 412 39.34 20.39 -21.30
N SER A 413 40.58 19.92 -21.44
CA SER A 413 41.78 20.76 -21.62
C SER A 413 41.73 21.70 -22.84
N ASP A 414 40.74 21.55 -23.71
CA ASP A 414 40.52 22.32 -24.95
C ASP A 414 39.33 23.30 -24.85
N GLY A 415 38.79 23.54 -23.65
CA GLY A 415 37.71 24.52 -23.40
C GLY A 415 36.33 24.12 -23.92
N THR A 416 36.17 22.92 -24.47
CA THR A 416 34.88 22.38 -24.91
C THR A 416 34.26 21.52 -23.79
N ALA A 417 33.17 22.00 -23.21
CA ALA A 417 32.38 21.20 -22.26
C ALA A 417 31.56 20.18 -23.05
N LYS A 418 31.91 18.89 -22.98
CA LYS A 418 31.10 17.84 -23.59
C LYS A 418 29.88 17.58 -22.67
N PRO A 419 28.64 17.66 -23.18
CA PRO A 419 27.47 17.36 -22.36
C PRO A 419 27.55 15.91 -21.86
N GLU A 420 27.49 15.73 -20.54
CA GLU A 420 27.44 14.41 -19.91
C GLU A 420 25.98 13.96 -19.88
N THR A 421 25.70 12.74 -20.34
CA THR A 421 24.33 12.21 -20.37
C THR A 421 24.22 11.03 -19.42
N THR A 422 23.19 11.07 -18.58
CA THR A 422 22.89 10.02 -17.60
C THR A 422 21.50 9.47 -17.86
N THR A 423 21.35 8.15 -17.76
CA THR A 423 20.02 7.51 -17.83
C THR A 423 19.43 7.44 -16.43
N ILE A 424 18.26 8.05 -16.23
CA ILE A 424 17.50 7.93 -14.99
C ILE A 424 16.12 7.33 -15.26
N LYS A 425 15.50 6.78 -14.22
CA LYS A 425 14.12 6.32 -14.32
C LYS A 425 13.18 7.51 -14.22
N THR A 426 12.06 7.44 -14.93
CA THR A 426 10.94 8.38 -14.78
C THR A 426 9.62 7.65 -15.06
N ARG A 427 8.50 8.35 -14.92
CA ARG A 427 7.16 7.91 -15.32
C ARG A 427 6.49 9.09 -16.01
N ARG A 428 5.67 8.84 -17.04
CA ARG A 428 4.84 9.91 -17.61
C ARG A 428 3.53 9.99 -16.85
N PHE A 429 3.20 11.17 -16.35
CA PHE A 429 1.96 11.41 -15.64
C PHE A 429 0.72 11.06 -16.48
N SER A 430 0.77 11.29 -17.81
CA SER A 430 -0.29 10.89 -18.75
C SER A 430 -0.59 9.40 -18.71
N ASP A 431 0.43 8.57 -18.56
CA ASP A 431 0.33 7.12 -18.60
C ASP A 431 -0.24 6.60 -17.28
N ILE A 432 0.23 7.16 -16.16
CA ILE A 432 -0.31 6.94 -14.81
C ILE A 432 -1.80 7.27 -14.78
N LEU A 433 -2.17 8.47 -15.26
CA LEU A 433 -3.55 8.94 -15.33
C LEU A 433 -4.41 8.05 -16.24
N SER A 434 -3.85 7.60 -17.37
CA SER A 434 -4.53 6.72 -18.33
C SER A 434 -4.84 5.35 -17.72
N GLU A 435 -3.89 4.72 -17.03
CA GLU A 435 -4.13 3.43 -16.37
C GLU A 435 -5.23 3.55 -15.31
N LEU A 436 -5.20 4.59 -14.48
CA LEU A 436 -6.22 4.81 -13.44
C LEU A 436 -7.61 5.05 -14.04
N ARG A 437 -7.70 5.87 -15.10
CA ARG A 437 -8.96 6.13 -15.82
C ARG A 437 -9.53 4.85 -16.42
N GLN A 438 -8.67 4.04 -17.07
CA GLN A 438 -9.07 2.76 -17.63
C GLN A 438 -9.53 1.79 -16.54
N ALA A 439 -8.85 1.72 -15.39
CA ALA A 439 -9.26 0.88 -14.27
C ALA A 439 -10.68 1.20 -13.81
N LEU A 440 -10.98 2.49 -13.57
CA LEU A 440 -12.32 2.96 -13.19
C LEU A 440 -13.38 2.57 -14.23
N GLN A 441 -13.10 2.78 -15.52
CA GLN A 441 -14.01 2.45 -16.61
C GLN A 441 -14.24 0.95 -16.76
N ILE A 442 -13.18 0.15 -16.68
CA ILE A 442 -13.23 -1.32 -16.79
C ILE A 442 -14.06 -1.89 -15.65
N HIS A 443 -13.78 -1.52 -14.39
CA HIS A 443 -14.57 -1.99 -13.25
C HIS A 443 -16.05 -1.67 -13.44
N ARG A 444 -16.39 -0.43 -13.81
CA ARG A 444 -17.78 -0.01 -14.08
C ARG A 444 -18.43 -0.87 -15.18
N SER A 445 -17.73 -1.10 -16.29
CA SER A 445 -18.24 -1.92 -17.41
C SER A 445 -18.44 -3.40 -17.06
N MET A 446 -17.77 -3.86 -16.00
CA MET A 446 -17.79 -5.25 -15.55
C MET A 446 -18.65 -5.49 -14.32
N HIS A 447 -19.46 -4.51 -13.92
CA HIS A 447 -20.25 -4.55 -12.68
C HIS A 447 -19.41 -4.90 -11.45
N SER A 448 -18.16 -4.45 -11.46
CA SER A 448 -17.25 -4.40 -10.32
C SER A 448 -17.08 -2.92 -9.93
N TYR A 449 -16.37 -2.63 -8.85
CA TYR A 449 -15.94 -1.28 -8.57
C TYR A 449 -14.45 -1.26 -8.20
N LEU A 450 -13.79 -0.13 -8.46
CA LEU A 450 -12.41 0.11 -8.02
C LEU A 450 -12.44 0.63 -6.58
N GLY A 451 -11.96 -0.17 -5.63
CA GLY A 451 -12.00 0.15 -4.21
C GLY A 451 -10.90 1.10 -3.74
N GLY A 452 -9.82 1.32 -4.50
CA GLY A 452 -8.76 2.21 -4.06
C GLY A 452 -7.65 2.49 -5.05
N VAL A 453 -6.69 3.29 -4.62
CA VAL A 453 -5.42 3.57 -5.31
C VAL A 453 -4.22 3.29 -4.42
N HIS A 454 -3.11 2.90 -5.05
CA HIS A 454 -1.80 2.70 -4.43
C HIS A 454 -0.78 3.55 -5.18
N LEU A 455 -0.29 4.60 -4.54
CA LEU A 455 0.57 5.61 -5.17
C LEU A 455 1.96 5.65 -4.53
N GLU A 456 2.95 6.08 -5.32
CA GLU A 456 4.25 6.48 -4.83
C GLU A 456 4.33 7.99 -4.97
N LEU A 457 4.40 8.69 -3.85
CA LEU A 457 4.27 10.14 -3.77
C LEU A 457 5.12 10.72 -2.64
N THR A 458 5.42 12.00 -2.75
CA THR A 458 6.09 12.79 -1.71
C THR A 458 5.49 14.20 -1.68
N GLY A 459 5.44 14.80 -0.49
CA GLY A 459 5.06 16.21 -0.32
C GLY A 459 6.17 17.18 -0.77
N GLU A 460 7.36 16.67 -1.05
CA GLU A 460 8.48 17.46 -1.53
C GLU A 460 8.28 17.91 -2.99
N ALA A 461 8.85 19.07 -3.34
CA ALA A 461 8.78 19.66 -4.68
C ALA A 461 9.76 18.99 -5.67
N VAL A 462 9.65 17.66 -5.82
CA VAL A 462 10.54 16.84 -6.67
C VAL A 462 10.18 16.90 -8.15
N THR A 463 11.17 16.64 -8.99
CA THR A 463 11.01 16.47 -10.45
C THR A 463 11.34 15.04 -10.86
N GLU A 464 10.49 14.09 -10.45
CA GLU A 464 10.73 12.66 -10.64
C GLU A 464 9.86 12.05 -11.76
N CYS A 465 8.61 12.49 -11.88
CA CYS A 465 7.70 12.12 -12.99
C CYS A 465 7.52 13.30 -13.95
N VAL A 466 7.52 13.02 -15.26
CA VAL A 466 7.30 14.03 -16.31
C VAL A 466 5.81 14.24 -16.59
N GLY A 467 5.44 15.43 -17.06
CA GLY A 467 4.06 15.85 -17.32
C GLY A 467 3.37 16.43 -16.09
N GLY A 468 2.04 16.28 -16.02
CA GLY A 468 1.20 16.98 -15.04
C GLY A 468 0.92 18.41 -15.48
N ALA A 469 0.17 19.15 -14.67
CA ALA A 469 -0.21 20.52 -14.95
C ALA A 469 1.00 21.48 -15.05
N GLU A 470 2.11 21.15 -14.42
CA GLU A 470 3.37 21.91 -14.54
C GLU A 470 4.12 21.68 -15.85
N GLY A 471 3.73 20.67 -16.64
CA GLY A 471 4.37 20.38 -17.92
C GLY A 471 5.82 19.93 -17.81
N LEU A 472 6.21 19.26 -16.70
CA LEU A 472 7.58 18.79 -16.48
C LEU A 472 8.08 17.94 -17.66
N THR A 473 9.28 18.24 -18.13
CA THR A 473 9.94 17.56 -19.25
C THR A 473 11.06 16.64 -18.74
N GLU A 474 11.67 15.87 -19.64
CA GLU A 474 12.81 15.02 -19.26
C GLU A 474 14.05 15.85 -18.85
N GLU A 475 14.16 17.10 -19.30
CA GLU A 475 15.25 18.02 -18.92
C GLU A 475 15.10 18.49 -17.46
N ASP A 476 13.86 18.69 -17.02
CA ASP A 476 13.53 19.15 -15.66
C ASP A 476 13.83 18.10 -14.59
N LEU A 477 14.03 16.83 -14.98
CA LEU A 477 14.34 15.76 -14.04
C LEU A 477 15.62 16.05 -13.27
N SER A 478 16.60 16.72 -13.87
CA SER A 478 17.86 17.06 -13.19
C SER A 478 17.71 18.12 -12.08
N LEU A 479 16.57 18.84 -12.02
CA LEU A 479 16.38 19.96 -11.12
C LEU A 479 16.24 19.52 -9.64
N ASN A 480 15.48 18.46 -9.36
CA ASN A 480 15.23 17.98 -8.00
C ASN A 480 14.82 16.50 -7.96
N TYR A 481 15.70 15.61 -8.43
CA TYR A 481 15.51 14.16 -8.37
C TYR A 481 16.13 13.58 -7.11
N THR A 482 15.31 13.15 -6.14
CA THR A 482 15.80 12.81 -4.78
C THR A 482 15.58 11.35 -4.38
N THR A 483 14.88 10.57 -5.20
CA THR A 483 14.70 9.13 -5.00
C THR A 483 15.92 8.33 -5.49
N PHE A 484 16.33 7.33 -4.70
CA PHE A 484 17.32 6.31 -5.11
C PHE A 484 16.63 5.06 -5.69
N CYS A 485 15.33 5.14 -5.91
CA CYS A 485 14.44 4.02 -6.02
C CYS A 485 13.64 4.10 -7.33
N ASP A 486 12.31 4.20 -7.27
CA ASP A 486 11.49 4.56 -8.42
C ASP A 486 10.92 5.99 -8.25
N PRO A 487 10.55 6.66 -9.36
CA PRO A 487 10.16 8.08 -9.40
C PRO A 487 8.77 8.33 -8.81
N ARG A 488 8.65 9.23 -7.85
CA ARG A 488 7.42 9.54 -7.13
C ARG A 488 6.65 10.68 -7.81
N LEU A 489 5.35 10.73 -7.56
CA LEU A 489 4.55 11.91 -7.83
C LEU A 489 4.92 13.00 -6.84
N ASN A 490 5.08 14.22 -7.33
CA ASN A 490 5.09 15.38 -6.45
C ASN A 490 3.65 15.72 -6.00
N GLU A 491 3.52 16.68 -5.09
CA GLU A 491 2.23 17.08 -4.51
C GLU A 491 1.17 17.43 -5.57
N LYS A 492 1.56 18.19 -6.61
CA LYS A 492 0.63 18.68 -7.64
C LYS A 492 0.08 17.53 -8.48
N GLN A 493 0.97 16.66 -8.96
CA GLN A 493 0.60 15.47 -9.70
C GLN A 493 -0.29 14.53 -8.86
N ALA A 494 -0.01 14.39 -7.57
CA ALA A 494 -0.81 13.58 -6.66
C ALA A 494 -2.23 14.16 -6.46
N LEU A 495 -2.37 15.47 -6.29
CA LEU A 495 -3.68 16.15 -6.18
C LEU A 495 -4.49 16.05 -7.48
N GLU A 496 -3.86 16.22 -8.64
CA GLU A 496 -4.53 16.03 -9.94
C GLU A 496 -5.16 14.64 -10.09
N LEU A 497 -4.46 13.59 -9.64
CA LEU A 497 -5.02 12.23 -9.62
C LEU A 497 -6.21 12.10 -8.68
N ALA A 498 -6.16 12.73 -7.50
CA ALA A 498 -7.29 12.75 -6.57
C ALA A 498 -8.52 13.40 -7.22
N PHE A 499 -8.34 14.52 -7.94
CA PHE A 499 -9.42 15.19 -8.67
C PHE A 499 -10.03 14.33 -9.79
N LEU A 500 -9.21 13.56 -10.53
CA LEU A 500 -9.72 12.62 -11.53
C LEU A 500 -10.65 11.57 -10.88
N VAL A 501 -10.20 10.94 -9.80
CA VAL A 501 -10.99 9.91 -9.11
C VAL A 501 -12.28 10.52 -8.54
N ALA A 502 -12.18 11.67 -7.90
CA ALA A 502 -13.31 12.45 -7.41
C ALA A 502 -14.33 12.76 -8.52
N GLY A 503 -13.87 13.24 -9.68
CA GLY A 503 -14.70 13.55 -10.84
C GLY A 503 -15.46 12.34 -11.37
N PHE A 504 -14.79 11.20 -11.50
CA PHE A 504 -15.40 9.95 -12.00
C PHE A 504 -16.59 9.49 -11.12
N TYR A 505 -16.45 9.56 -9.80
CA TYR A 505 -17.52 9.16 -8.89
C TYR A 505 -18.68 10.15 -8.84
N ARG A 506 -18.42 11.44 -9.07
CA ARG A 506 -19.48 12.47 -9.15
C ARG A 506 -20.39 12.24 -10.35
N GLU A 507 -19.82 12.03 -11.54
CA GLU A 507 -20.59 11.73 -12.77
C GLU A 507 -21.48 10.48 -12.61
N GLY A 508 -20.97 9.44 -11.96
CA GLY A 508 -21.73 8.22 -11.69
C GLY A 508 -22.87 8.40 -10.67
N GLY A 509 -22.73 9.35 -9.73
CA GLY A 509 -23.75 9.67 -8.73
C GLY A 509 -24.91 10.50 -9.29
N ASP A 510 -24.61 11.46 -10.17
CA ASP A 510 -25.62 12.33 -10.77
C ASP A 510 -26.51 11.56 -11.76
N ASN A 511 -25.95 10.59 -12.51
CA ASN A 511 -26.73 9.68 -13.36
C ASN A 511 -27.71 8.77 -12.57
N LYS A 512 -27.50 8.54 -11.27
CA LYS A 512 -28.46 7.79 -10.43
C LYS A 512 -29.60 8.64 -9.87
N ARG A 513 -29.48 9.98 -9.91
CA ARG A 513 -30.49 10.92 -9.41
C ARG A 513 -31.42 11.45 -10.51
N GLY A 514 -31.13 11.13 -11.78
CA GLY A 514 -31.92 11.54 -12.94
C GLY A 514 -32.89 10.48 -13.48
N VAL A 515 -33.25 9.46 -12.68
CA VAL A 515 -34.28 8.45 -13.01
C VAL A 515 -35.41 8.54 -12.00
#